data_AF-A0A5N9AYP4-F1
#
_entry.id   AF-A0A5N9AYP4-F1
#
_cell.length_a   1.000
_cell.length_b   1.000
_cell.length_c   1.000
_cell.angle_alpha   90.00
_cell.angle_beta   90.00
_cell.angle_gamma   90.00
#
_symmetry.space_group_name_H-M   'P 1'
#
loop_
_entity.id
_entity.type
_entity.pdbx_description
1 polymer ?
#
loop_
_entity_poly.entity_id
_entity_poly.type
_entity_poly.pdbx_seq_one_letter_code
_entity_poly.pdbx_strand_id
1 'polypeptide(L)'
;MPDDRNRVAIMYGPLVMAGDLGAVEDSNSYDPNFVPVLITEKRDPDNWLNKTSGENNFYLVDGIGNPRSFNLKPFYKTHDRRYSVYWDIFNQKEWLKHQREYTAEIEKQKKLEEMTYDFFQPGEMQQERDHNFKGEKVEIYELQNRKSRVANRKGWFSFDMRVMKGVSMTLVVEYWGGYTGDKTFDILVNDNKIATQNISSIKDGSFLNKYYDIPDALTVSENYINIKFVPHIGHRAGPIFSVRTLKR
;
A
#
# COMPACT_ATOMS: atom_id res chain seq x y z
N MET A 1 -11.51 3.85 -18.08
CA MET A 1 -10.24 4.32 -18.65
C MET A 1 -9.83 3.34 -19.73
N PRO A 2 -8.94 3.70 -20.68
CA PRO A 2 -8.54 2.79 -21.76
C PRO A 2 -8.00 1.43 -21.25
N ASP A 3 -7.43 1.43 -20.06
CA ASP A 3 -6.83 0.30 -19.33
C ASP A 3 -7.75 -0.32 -18.27
N ASP A 4 -8.70 0.43 -17.72
CA ASP A 4 -9.67 -0.04 -16.72
C ASP A 4 -11.12 0.14 -17.17
N ARG A 5 -11.79 -0.99 -17.48
CA ARG A 5 -13.20 -1.02 -17.90
C ARG A 5 -14.15 -0.59 -16.78
N ASN A 6 -13.77 -0.73 -15.51
CA ASN A 6 -14.59 -0.40 -14.35
C ASN A 6 -14.35 1.01 -13.82
N ARG A 7 -13.51 1.80 -14.49
CA ARG A 7 -13.38 3.24 -14.22
C ARG A 7 -14.03 4.06 -15.32
N VAL A 8 -15.05 4.84 -15.00
CA VAL A 8 -15.86 5.58 -15.98
C VAL A 8 -15.78 7.09 -15.75
N ALA A 9 -15.90 7.86 -16.82
CA ALA A 9 -16.20 9.29 -16.76
C ALA A 9 -17.63 9.49 -17.28
N ILE A 10 -18.38 10.38 -16.65
CA ILE A 10 -19.76 10.68 -17.04
C ILE A 10 -19.74 11.93 -17.92
N MET A 11 -20.47 11.89 -19.03
CA MET A 11 -20.55 12.99 -19.98
C MET A 11 -22.01 13.33 -20.29
N TYR A 12 -22.27 14.62 -20.57
CA TYR A 12 -23.53 15.09 -21.12
C TYR A 12 -23.26 15.87 -22.41
N GLY A 13 -23.57 15.25 -23.55
CA GLY A 13 -23.08 15.72 -24.84
C GLY A 13 -21.54 15.81 -24.84
N PRO A 14 -20.93 16.96 -25.20
CA PRO A 14 -19.48 17.13 -25.16
C PRO A 14 -18.94 17.49 -23.76
N LEU A 15 -19.81 17.67 -22.76
CA LEU A 15 -19.41 18.17 -21.44
C LEU A 15 -19.01 17.00 -20.55
N VAL A 16 -17.77 17.03 -20.05
CA VAL A 16 -17.33 16.16 -18.96
C VAL A 16 -17.99 16.64 -17.67
N MET A 17 -18.54 15.70 -16.91
CA MET A 17 -19.18 15.97 -15.62
C MET A 17 -18.23 15.67 -14.48
N ALA A 18 -18.25 16.51 -13.45
CA ALA A 18 -17.50 16.33 -12.22
C ALA A 18 -18.45 16.23 -11.04
N GLY A 19 -18.19 15.30 -10.13
CA GLY A 19 -18.94 15.16 -8.89
C GLY A 19 -18.35 16.04 -7.82
N ASP A 20 -19.20 16.81 -7.17
CA ASP A 20 -18.83 17.67 -6.04
C ASP A 20 -18.61 16.82 -4.79
N LEU A 21 -17.37 16.77 -4.31
CA LEU A 21 -16.98 15.99 -3.13
C LEU A 21 -16.92 16.82 -1.85
N GLY A 22 -17.12 18.14 -1.92
CA GLY A 22 -17.04 19.04 -0.77
C GLY A 22 -15.99 20.14 -0.89
N ALA A 23 -15.73 20.80 0.23
CA ALA A 23 -14.76 21.89 0.31
C ALA A 23 -13.31 21.38 0.15
N VAL A 24 -12.41 22.26 -0.32
CA VAL A 24 -10.97 21.94 -0.45
C VAL A 24 -10.35 21.54 0.89
N GLU A 25 -10.78 22.18 1.97
CA GLU A 25 -10.28 21.99 3.34
C GLU A 25 -10.96 20.84 4.11
N ASP A 26 -11.70 19.96 3.44
CA ASP A 26 -12.32 18.82 4.12
C ASP A 26 -11.25 17.90 4.73
N SER A 27 -11.27 17.78 6.06
CA SER A 27 -10.32 16.96 6.83
C SER A 27 -10.42 15.46 6.50
N ASN A 28 -11.57 15.01 5.98
CA ASN A 28 -11.77 13.61 5.58
C ASN A 28 -11.21 13.32 4.18
N SER A 29 -10.62 14.30 3.49
CA SER A 29 -10.08 14.10 2.14
C SER A 29 -8.96 13.07 2.02
N TYR A 30 -8.36 12.68 3.14
CA TYR A 30 -7.37 11.61 3.24
C TYR A 30 -7.98 10.22 3.51
N ASP A 31 -9.29 10.13 3.75
CA ASP A 31 -9.98 8.84 3.90
C ASP A 31 -9.94 8.09 2.56
N PRO A 32 -9.47 6.82 2.52
CA PRO A 32 -9.52 6.01 1.31
C PRO A 32 -10.93 5.88 0.68
N ASN A 33 -11.99 6.01 1.47
CA ASN A 33 -13.39 5.97 1.04
C ASN A 33 -13.98 7.38 0.79
N PHE A 34 -13.15 8.43 0.76
CA PHE A 34 -13.62 9.80 0.57
C PHE A 34 -14.29 10.01 -0.79
N VAL A 35 -13.75 9.39 -1.84
CA VAL A 35 -14.35 9.41 -3.19
C VAL A 35 -15.37 8.27 -3.27
N PRO A 36 -16.66 8.57 -3.46
CA PRO A 36 -17.67 7.52 -3.60
C PRO A 36 -17.46 6.68 -4.86
N VAL A 37 -17.96 5.45 -4.81
CA VAL A 37 -18.08 4.56 -5.96
C VAL A 37 -19.54 4.49 -6.43
N LEU A 38 -19.74 4.01 -7.67
CA LEU A 38 -21.06 3.79 -8.25
C LEU A 38 -21.41 2.30 -8.19
N ILE A 39 -22.53 1.96 -7.57
CA ILE A 39 -23.05 0.60 -7.49
C ILE A 39 -24.28 0.51 -8.39
N THR A 40 -24.15 -0.17 -9.53
CA THR A 40 -25.24 -0.33 -10.50
C THR A 40 -25.00 -1.52 -11.42
N GLU A 41 -26.08 -2.24 -11.74
CA GLU A 41 -26.09 -3.28 -12.77
C GLU A 41 -26.14 -2.67 -14.20
N LYS A 42 -26.58 -1.41 -14.30
CA LYS A 42 -26.81 -0.71 -15.57
C LYS A 42 -25.77 0.38 -15.76
N ARG A 43 -24.91 0.21 -16.77
CA ARG A 43 -23.87 1.20 -17.12
C ARG A 43 -24.42 2.49 -17.72
N ASP A 44 -25.61 2.43 -18.32
CA ASP A 44 -26.24 3.58 -18.95
C ASP A 44 -26.71 4.60 -17.89
N PRO A 45 -26.13 5.81 -17.84
CA PRO A 45 -26.45 6.84 -16.85
C PRO A 45 -27.91 7.28 -16.83
N ASP A 46 -28.65 7.13 -17.93
CA ASP A 46 -30.07 7.51 -17.98
C ASP A 46 -30.93 6.69 -17.01
N ASN A 47 -30.42 5.57 -16.49
CA ASN A 47 -31.11 4.73 -15.52
C ASN A 47 -30.90 5.16 -14.07
N TRP A 48 -29.90 6.00 -13.78
CA TRP A 48 -29.49 6.32 -12.41
C TRP A 48 -29.07 7.77 -12.20
N LEU A 49 -29.13 8.61 -13.23
CA LEU A 49 -29.00 10.06 -13.11
C LEU A 49 -30.32 10.75 -13.39
N ASN A 50 -30.65 11.69 -12.52
CA ASN A 50 -31.76 12.61 -12.70
C ASN A 50 -31.24 14.02 -12.93
N LYS A 51 -31.79 14.69 -13.94
CA LYS A 51 -31.42 16.07 -14.24
C LYS A 51 -32.06 17.03 -13.23
N THR A 52 -31.31 18.02 -12.77
CA THR A 52 -31.83 19.13 -11.96
C THR A 52 -32.53 20.14 -12.86
N SER A 53 -33.64 20.72 -12.41
CA SER A 53 -34.37 21.74 -13.17
C SER A 53 -33.50 22.98 -13.42
N GLY A 54 -33.43 23.45 -14.67
CA GLY A 54 -32.84 24.75 -15.04
C GLY A 54 -31.35 24.76 -15.39
N GLU A 55 -30.58 23.74 -15.01
CA GLU A 55 -29.15 23.65 -15.31
C GLU A 55 -28.75 22.27 -15.86
N ASN A 56 -27.56 22.17 -16.47
CA ASN A 56 -26.98 20.88 -16.88
C ASN A 56 -26.32 20.16 -15.69
N ASN A 57 -27.02 20.13 -14.55
CA ASN A 57 -26.58 19.43 -13.35
C ASN A 57 -27.41 18.17 -13.17
N PHE A 58 -26.81 17.16 -12.55
CA PHE A 58 -27.45 15.87 -12.30
C PHE A 58 -27.24 15.43 -10.86
N TYR A 59 -28.16 14.65 -10.35
CA TYR A 59 -28.05 13.96 -9.08
C TYR A 59 -28.28 12.47 -9.29
N LEU A 60 -27.64 11.66 -8.45
CA LEU A 60 -27.80 10.21 -8.49
C LEU A 60 -29.16 9.80 -7.93
N VAL A 61 -29.72 8.72 -8.47
CA VAL A 61 -30.77 7.95 -7.79
C VAL A 61 -30.21 7.43 -6.45
N ASP A 62 -31.06 7.38 -5.43
CA ASP A 62 -30.68 6.91 -4.09
C ASP A 62 -30.14 5.47 -4.14
N GLY A 63 -29.04 5.24 -3.40
CA GLY A 63 -28.37 3.93 -3.31
C GLY A 63 -27.34 3.64 -4.39
N ILE A 64 -27.20 4.50 -5.41
CA ILE A 64 -26.19 4.34 -6.46
C ILE A 64 -24.80 4.75 -5.97
N GLY A 65 -24.70 5.88 -5.25
CA GLY A 65 -23.44 6.36 -4.68
C GLY A 65 -23.16 5.75 -3.31
N ASN A 66 -21.94 5.28 -3.08
CA ASN A 66 -21.51 4.69 -1.80
C ASN A 66 -20.09 5.16 -1.43
N PRO A 67 -19.80 5.62 -0.19
CA PRO A 67 -20.66 5.66 1.00
C PRO A 67 -21.70 6.78 1.02
N ARG A 68 -21.63 7.72 0.07
CA ARG A 68 -22.54 8.85 -0.03
C ARG A 68 -22.93 9.15 -1.47
N SER A 69 -24.10 9.76 -1.63
CA SER A 69 -24.51 10.36 -2.90
C SER A 69 -23.75 11.67 -3.17
N PHE A 70 -23.71 12.07 -4.43
CA PHE A 70 -23.08 13.31 -4.88
C PHE A 70 -23.81 13.88 -6.10
N ASN A 71 -23.63 15.18 -6.34
CA ASN A 71 -24.20 15.87 -7.48
C ASN A 71 -23.11 16.09 -8.54
N LEU A 72 -23.51 15.96 -9.80
CA LEU A 72 -22.68 16.18 -10.98
C LEU A 72 -22.96 17.55 -11.59
N LYS A 73 -21.89 18.28 -11.88
CA LYS A 73 -21.91 19.55 -12.61
C LYS A 73 -20.94 19.48 -13.78
N PRO A 74 -21.10 20.30 -14.84
CA PRO A 74 -20.09 20.38 -15.87
C PRO A 74 -18.74 20.75 -15.24
N PHE A 75 -17.69 20.00 -15.59
CA PHE A 75 -16.38 20.10 -14.95
C PHE A 75 -15.84 21.53 -14.96
N TYR A 76 -16.00 22.23 -16.08
CA TYR A 76 -15.56 23.63 -16.23
C TYR A 76 -16.25 24.62 -15.29
N LYS A 77 -17.34 24.23 -14.60
CA LYS A 77 -18.03 25.04 -13.57
C LYS A 77 -17.65 24.64 -12.14
N THR A 78 -16.81 23.62 -11.97
CA THR A 78 -16.44 23.08 -10.65
C THR A 78 -15.15 23.74 -10.18
N HIS A 79 -15.27 24.86 -9.47
CA HIS A 79 -14.16 25.64 -8.94
C HIS A 79 -14.15 25.63 -7.41
N ASP A 80 -12.98 25.70 -6.79
CA ASP A 80 -12.81 25.80 -5.33
C ASP A 80 -13.49 24.68 -4.54
N ARG A 81 -13.56 23.49 -5.13
CA ARG A 81 -14.14 22.27 -4.52
C ARG A 81 -13.24 21.08 -4.77
N ARG A 82 -13.30 20.08 -3.89
CA ARG A 82 -12.81 18.74 -4.22
C ARG A 82 -13.79 18.11 -5.19
N TYR A 83 -13.27 17.44 -6.20
CA TYR A 83 -14.10 16.80 -7.20
C TYR A 83 -13.47 15.49 -7.68
N SER A 84 -14.31 14.62 -8.25
CA SER A 84 -13.85 13.53 -9.09
C SER A 84 -14.52 13.60 -10.47
N VAL A 85 -13.73 13.31 -11.50
CA VAL A 85 -14.20 13.11 -12.88
C VAL A 85 -14.35 11.61 -13.19
N TYR A 86 -13.56 10.78 -12.51
CA TYR A 86 -13.51 9.35 -12.73
C TYR A 86 -14.11 8.60 -11.53
N TRP A 87 -14.92 7.60 -11.84
CA TRP A 87 -15.69 6.85 -10.85
C TRP A 87 -15.45 5.37 -11.07
N ASP A 88 -15.21 4.65 -9.97
CA ASP A 88 -15.22 3.20 -10.00
C ASP A 88 -16.67 2.72 -9.98
N ILE A 89 -17.01 1.83 -10.92
CA ILE A 89 -18.34 1.26 -11.07
C ILE A 89 -18.29 -0.24 -10.74
N PHE A 90 -19.23 -0.67 -9.91
CA PHE A 90 -19.37 -2.06 -9.47
C PHE A 90 -20.81 -2.50 -9.69
N ASN A 91 -21.01 -3.75 -10.08
CA ASN A 91 -22.29 -4.42 -9.80
C ASN A 91 -22.37 -4.86 -8.33
N GLN A 92 -23.53 -5.32 -7.87
CA GLN A 92 -23.71 -5.66 -6.45
C GLN A 92 -22.75 -6.77 -6.00
N LYS A 93 -22.51 -7.76 -6.86
CA LYS A 93 -21.63 -8.89 -6.55
C LYS A 93 -20.16 -8.47 -6.48
N GLU A 94 -19.72 -7.62 -7.40
CA GLU A 94 -18.37 -7.06 -7.43
C GLU A 94 -18.14 -6.16 -6.23
N TRP A 95 -19.13 -5.33 -5.87
CA TRP A 95 -19.05 -4.49 -4.68
C TRP A 95 -18.89 -5.33 -3.41
N LEU A 96 -19.71 -6.36 -3.22
CA LEU A 96 -19.59 -7.27 -2.07
C LEU A 96 -18.27 -8.04 -2.06
N LYS A 97 -17.70 -8.34 -3.22
CA LYS A 97 -16.36 -8.94 -3.32
C LYS A 97 -15.29 -7.91 -2.90
N HIS A 98 -15.33 -6.71 -3.46
CA HIS A 98 -14.40 -5.63 -3.16
C HIS A 98 -14.43 -5.26 -1.68
N GLN A 99 -15.61 -5.13 -1.08
CA GLN A 99 -15.76 -4.86 0.35
C GLN A 99 -15.13 -5.96 1.21
N ARG A 100 -15.36 -7.23 0.87
CA ARG A 100 -14.74 -8.35 1.59
C ARG A 100 -13.22 -8.36 1.47
N GLU A 101 -12.69 -8.10 0.27
CA GLU A 101 -11.25 -8.02 0.05
C GLU A 101 -10.61 -6.86 0.82
N TYR A 102 -11.26 -5.69 0.80
CA TYR A 102 -10.84 -4.51 1.53
C TYR A 102 -10.86 -4.72 3.06
N THR A 103 -11.97 -5.25 3.60
CA THR A 103 -12.07 -5.56 5.03
C THR A 103 -11.05 -6.63 5.44
N ALA A 104 -10.85 -7.67 4.63
CA ALA A 104 -9.84 -8.70 4.90
C ALA A 104 -8.42 -8.12 4.94
N GLU A 105 -8.08 -7.18 4.05
CA GLU A 105 -6.76 -6.54 4.05
C GLU A 105 -6.58 -5.62 5.26
N ILE A 106 -7.62 -4.87 5.66
CA ILE A 106 -7.60 -4.08 6.92
C ILE A 106 -7.39 -4.99 8.12
N GLU A 107 -8.16 -6.07 8.24
CA GLU A 107 -8.04 -7.01 9.36
C GLU A 107 -6.67 -7.67 9.39
N LYS A 108 -6.11 -8.02 8.23
CA LYS A 108 -4.78 -8.59 8.09
C LYS A 108 -3.71 -7.60 8.53
N GLN A 109 -3.81 -6.33 8.12
CA GLN A 109 -2.89 -5.29 8.55
C GLN A 109 -2.98 -5.02 10.05
N LYS A 110 -4.19 -4.94 10.60
CA LYS A 110 -4.42 -4.78 12.04
C LYS A 110 -3.82 -5.94 12.85
N LYS A 111 -4.07 -7.19 12.44
CA LYS A 111 -3.48 -8.37 13.08
C LYS A 111 -1.96 -8.35 13.03
N LEU A 112 -1.38 -7.95 11.89
CA LEU A 112 0.07 -7.82 11.77
C LEU A 112 0.63 -6.77 12.75
N GLU A 113 -0.03 -5.63 12.88
CA GLU A 113 0.34 -4.58 13.85
C GLU A 113 0.23 -5.06 15.29
N GLU A 114 -0.86 -5.73 15.66
CA GLU A 114 -1.06 -6.29 17.01
C GLU A 114 -0.03 -7.37 17.37
N MET A 115 0.41 -8.16 16.39
CA MET A 115 1.44 -9.20 16.58
C MET A 115 2.87 -8.63 16.56
N THR A 116 3.04 -7.37 16.16
CA THR A 116 4.38 -6.76 16.02
C THR A 116 5.00 -6.50 17.38
N TYR A 117 6.15 -7.11 17.63
CA TYR A 117 6.95 -6.84 18.81
C TYR A 117 7.91 -5.67 18.61
N ASP A 118 8.54 -5.59 17.43
CA ASP A 118 9.39 -4.48 17.05
C ASP A 118 9.20 -4.12 15.57
N PHE A 119 9.34 -2.84 15.25
CA PHE A 119 9.10 -2.30 13.91
C PHE A 119 10.19 -1.33 13.52
N PHE A 120 10.79 -1.60 12.36
CA PHE A 120 11.77 -0.73 11.73
C PHE A 120 11.27 -0.23 10.38
N GLN A 121 11.32 1.10 10.19
CA GLN A 121 11.01 1.79 8.92
C GLN A 121 12.31 2.32 8.29
N PRO A 122 12.88 1.61 7.29
CA PRO A 122 14.09 2.06 6.61
C PRO A 122 13.91 3.41 5.91
N GLY A 123 14.93 4.26 5.96
CA GLY A 123 14.93 5.61 5.38
C GLY A 123 14.37 6.70 6.31
N GLU A 124 13.79 6.34 7.47
CA GLU A 124 13.41 7.30 8.50
C GLU A 124 14.54 7.50 9.51
N MET A 125 15.05 8.74 9.61
CA MET A 125 16.25 9.05 10.39
C MET A 125 16.15 8.65 11.87
N GLN A 126 14.97 8.81 12.49
CA GLN A 126 14.80 8.44 13.90
C GLN A 126 14.82 6.93 14.09
N GLN A 127 14.07 6.21 13.24
CA GLN A 127 14.02 4.75 13.25
C GLN A 127 15.39 4.13 13.01
N GLU A 128 16.17 4.68 12.08
CA GLU A 128 17.55 4.22 11.80
C GLU A 128 18.50 4.43 12.97
N ARG A 129 18.35 5.52 13.72
CA ARG A 129 19.13 5.74 14.95
C ARG A 129 18.73 4.75 16.04
N ASP A 130 17.43 4.57 16.26
CA ASP A 130 16.90 3.70 17.32
C ASP A 130 17.24 2.21 17.11
N HIS A 131 17.50 1.81 15.85
CA HIS A 131 17.87 0.45 15.46
C HIS A 131 19.34 0.30 15.07
N ASN A 132 20.23 1.22 15.47
CA ASN A 132 21.68 1.15 15.21
C ASN A 132 22.04 0.85 13.74
N PHE A 133 21.33 1.50 12.80
CA PHE A 133 21.50 1.24 11.37
C PHE A 133 22.95 1.47 10.91
N LYS A 134 23.49 0.51 10.17
CA LYS A 134 24.83 0.54 9.57
C LYS A 134 24.75 0.03 8.14
N GLY A 135 25.64 0.49 7.27
CA GLY A 135 25.76 -0.11 5.96
C GLY A 135 26.83 0.51 5.08
N GLU A 136 27.07 -0.16 3.96
CA GLU A 136 28.03 0.23 2.94
C GLU A 136 27.33 0.26 1.57
N LYS A 137 27.55 1.32 0.79
CA LYS A 137 26.92 1.52 -0.52
C LYS A 137 25.39 1.41 -0.45
N VAL A 138 24.79 2.08 0.52
CA VAL A 138 23.34 2.07 0.75
C VAL A 138 22.72 3.37 0.26
N GLU A 139 21.60 3.26 -0.43
CA GLU A 139 20.80 4.39 -0.91
C GLU A 139 19.41 4.37 -0.28
N ILE A 140 18.82 5.56 -0.13
CA ILE A 140 17.39 5.70 0.12
C ILE A 140 16.69 5.61 -1.23
N TYR A 141 15.61 4.86 -1.28
CA TYR A 141 14.70 4.83 -2.42
C TYR A 141 13.28 5.08 -1.93
N GLU A 142 12.46 5.75 -2.73
CA GLU A 142 11.08 6.07 -2.38
C GLU A 142 10.12 5.57 -3.46
N LEU A 143 9.03 4.92 -3.03
CA LEU A 143 7.96 4.48 -3.90
C LEU A 143 6.61 4.70 -3.21
N GLN A 144 5.66 5.31 -3.92
CA GLN A 144 4.32 5.61 -3.37
C GLN A 144 4.41 6.35 -2.02
N ASN A 145 5.32 7.33 -1.91
CA ASN A 145 5.61 8.10 -0.69
C ASN A 145 6.11 7.25 0.49
N ARG A 146 6.60 6.04 0.25
CA ARG A 146 7.19 5.15 1.27
C ARG A 146 8.68 5.04 1.04
N LYS A 147 9.46 5.46 2.04
CA LYS A 147 10.92 5.33 2.02
C LYS A 147 11.34 3.88 2.22
N SER A 148 12.51 3.56 1.68
CA SER A 148 13.12 2.25 1.73
C SER A 148 14.64 2.37 1.70
N ARG A 149 15.32 1.28 2.02
CA ARG A 149 16.78 1.14 1.84
C ARG A 149 17.12 0.10 0.79
N VAL A 150 18.17 0.39 0.04
CA VAL A 150 18.76 -0.50 -0.97
C VAL A 150 20.26 -0.58 -0.74
N ALA A 151 20.82 -1.78 -0.59
CA ALA A 151 22.26 -1.98 -0.74
C ALA A 151 22.59 -2.19 -2.22
N ASN A 152 23.47 -1.35 -2.75
CA ASN A 152 24.02 -1.54 -4.09
C ASN A 152 24.99 -2.72 -4.16
N ARG A 153 25.46 -3.03 -5.36
CA ARG A 153 26.42 -4.13 -5.60
C ARG A 153 27.64 -4.00 -4.69
N LYS A 154 28.04 -5.11 -4.07
CA LYS A 154 29.15 -5.16 -3.08
C LYS A 154 28.93 -4.23 -1.88
N GLY A 155 27.69 -3.85 -1.60
CA GLY A 155 27.25 -3.16 -0.39
C GLY A 155 26.63 -4.12 0.60
N TRP A 156 26.03 -3.58 1.65
CA TRP A 156 25.21 -4.29 2.63
C TRP A 156 24.58 -3.26 3.57
N PHE A 157 23.56 -3.65 4.32
CA PHE A 157 23.16 -2.90 5.51
C PHE A 157 22.68 -3.82 6.61
N SER A 158 22.75 -3.34 7.83
CA SER A 158 22.30 -4.04 9.03
C SER A 158 21.67 -3.09 10.04
N PHE A 159 20.83 -3.64 10.90
CA PHE A 159 20.21 -2.91 12.02
C PHE A 159 19.83 -3.93 13.10
N ASP A 160 19.68 -3.45 14.32
CA ASP A 160 19.32 -4.29 15.46
C ASP A 160 17.80 -4.27 15.65
N MET A 161 17.18 -5.44 15.81
CA MET A 161 15.76 -5.61 16.10
C MET A 161 15.59 -6.27 17.46
N ARG A 162 14.61 -5.82 18.24
CA ARG A 162 14.23 -6.47 19.49
C ARG A 162 13.58 -7.82 19.23
N VAL A 163 13.91 -8.79 20.08
CA VAL A 163 13.29 -10.11 20.14
C VAL A 163 12.94 -10.47 21.57
N MET A 164 12.02 -11.42 21.74
CA MET A 164 11.72 -11.96 23.05
C MET A 164 12.63 -13.14 23.35
N LYS A 165 13.39 -13.03 24.44
CA LYS A 165 14.32 -14.07 24.87
C LYS A 165 13.61 -15.40 25.10
N GLY A 166 14.08 -16.46 24.46
CA GLY A 166 13.54 -17.82 24.61
C GLY A 166 12.17 -18.04 23.97
N VAL A 167 11.68 -17.11 23.16
CA VAL A 167 10.44 -17.24 22.40
C VAL A 167 10.79 -17.39 20.92
N SER A 168 10.06 -18.27 20.24
CA SER A 168 10.16 -18.39 18.79
C SER A 168 9.59 -17.15 18.10
N MET A 169 10.38 -16.56 17.21
CA MET A 169 10.04 -15.31 16.53
C MET A 169 10.14 -15.47 15.02
N THR A 170 9.39 -14.65 14.29
CA THR A 170 9.44 -14.56 12.83
C THR A 170 9.85 -13.15 12.43
N LEU A 171 10.77 -13.04 11.48
CA LEU A 171 11.11 -11.80 10.80
C LEU A 171 10.15 -11.60 9.63
N VAL A 172 9.50 -10.44 9.58
CA VAL A 172 8.67 -10.05 8.45
C VAL A 172 9.31 -8.89 7.74
N VAL A 173 9.50 -9.04 6.43
CA VAL A 173 10.11 -8.02 5.58
C VAL A 173 9.14 -7.66 4.47
N GLU A 174 8.91 -6.36 4.31
CA GLU A 174 8.04 -5.85 3.27
C GLU A 174 8.84 -5.43 2.03
N TYR A 175 8.40 -5.94 0.89
CA TYR A 175 8.94 -5.63 -0.43
C TYR A 175 7.85 -5.06 -1.33
N TRP A 176 8.26 -4.55 -2.49
CA TRP A 176 7.36 -4.25 -3.60
C TRP A 176 7.58 -5.24 -4.74
N GLY A 177 6.49 -5.75 -5.31
CA GLY A 177 6.52 -6.68 -6.43
C GLY A 177 6.62 -5.98 -7.79
N GLY A 178 7.24 -6.64 -8.76
CA GLY A 178 7.45 -6.09 -10.11
C GLY A 178 8.72 -5.27 -10.30
N TYR A 179 9.71 -5.41 -9.41
CA TYR A 179 11.04 -4.88 -9.70
C TYR A 179 11.78 -5.74 -10.72
N THR A 180 12.24 -5.13 -11.79
CA THR A 180 13.14 -5.77 -12.74
C THR A 180 14.60 -5.70 -12.28
N GLY A 181 15.45 -6.59 -12.80
CA GLY A 181 16.89 -6.63 -12.58
C GLY A 181 17.36 -7.60 -11.50
N ASP A 182 18.67 -7.60 -11.23
CA ASP A 182 19.34 -8.57 -10.37
C ASP A 182 19.21 -8.19 -8.89
N LYS A 183 18.22 -8.77 -8.19
CA LYS A 183 17.91 -8.45 -6.78
C LYS A 183 17.82 -9.69 -5.89
N THR A 184 18.89 -10.48 -5.92
CA THR A 184 19.07 -11.66 -5.08
C THR A 184 20.04 -11.31 -3.95
N PHE A 185 19.65 -11.62 -2.72
CA PHE A 185 20.43 -11.29 -1.54
C PHE A 185 20.15 -12.26 -0.39
N ASP A 186 21.13 -12.40 0.48
CA ASP A 186 21.01 -13.18 1.71
C ASP A 186 20.50 -12.29 2.85
N ILE A 187 19.70 -12.89 3.72
CA ILE A 187 19.22 -12.33 4.98
C ILE A 187 19.93 -13.09 6.10
N LEU A 188 20.69 -12.36 6.89
CA LEU A 188 21.48 -12.89 8.00
C LEU A 188 20.91 -12.36 9.32
N VAL A 189 20.93 -13.21 10.34
CA VAL A 189 20.61 -12.88 11.73
C VAL A 189 21.83 -13.24 12.58
N ASN A 190 22.44 -12.26 13.24
CA ASN A 190 23.69 -12.44 13.99
C ASN A 190 24.75 -13.15 13.13
N ASP A 191 24.93 -12.68 11.89
CA ASP A 191 25.79 -13.24 10.84
C ASP A 191 25.49 -14.69 10.39
N ASN A 192 24.40 -15.31 10.88
CA ASN A 192 23.92 -16.60 10.39
C ASN A 192 22.89 -16.40 9.29
N LYS A 193 23.12 -16.98 8.11
CA LYS A 193 22.15 -16.90 7.00
C LYS A 193 20.88 -17.67 7.34
N ILE A 194 19.73 -16.97 7.32
CA ILE A 194 18.40 -17.57 7.53
C ILE A 194 17.63 -17.75 6.22
N ALA A 195 17.91 -16.95 5.20
CA ALA A 195 17.23 -17.02 3.91
C ALA A 195 18.05 -16.40 2.78
N THR A 196 17.71 -16.79 1.55
CA THR A 196 18.08 -16.09 0.32
C THR A 196 16.80 -15.62 -0.35
N GLN A 197 16.68 -14.33 -0.62
CA GLN A 197 15.51 -13.73 -1.26
C GLN A 197 15.86 -13.22 -2.66
N ASN A 198 14.97 -13.48 -3.61
CA ASN A 198 14.96 -12.82 -4.92
C ASN A 198 13.66 -12.03 -5.04
N ILE A 199 13.73 -10.70 -5.10
CA ILE A 199 12.52 -9.87 -5.18
C ILE A 199 12.09 -9.56 -6.61
N SER A 200 12.86 -10.00 -7.61
CA SER A 200 12.55 -9.78 -9.02
C SER A 200 11.48 -10.73 -9.57
N SER A 201 11.18 -11.81 -8.84
CA SER A 201 10.15 -12.80 -9.20
C SER A 201 8.81 -12.59 -8.50
N ILE A 202 8.63 -11.46 -7.80
CA ILE A 202 7.43 -11.22 -7.02
C ILE A 202 6.36 -10.52 -7.86
N LYS A 203 5.12 -11.01 -7.78
CA LYS A 203 3.92 -10.52 -8.46
C LYS A 203 3.81 -8.98 -8.42
N ASP A 204 3.63 -8.39 -9.60
CA ASP A 204 3.67 -6.96 -9.83
C ASP A 204 2.61 -6.16 -9.06
N GLY A 205 2.97 -4.92 -8.71
CA GLY A 205 2.00 -3.85 -8.45
C GLY A 205 1.46 -3.73 -7.03
N SER A 206 2.08 -4.40 -6.04
CA SER A 206 1.66 -4.28 -4.64
C SER A 206 2.82 -4.46 -3.65
N PHE A 207 2.65 -3.89 -2.46
CA PHE A 207 3.48 -4.20 -1.30
C PHE A 207 3.12 -5.59 -0.76
N LEU A 208 4.14 -6.31 -0.30
CA LEU A 208 3.95 -7.66 0.21
C LEU A 208 4.89 -7.99 1.36
N ASN A 209 4.35 -8.71 2.32
CA ASN A 209 5.10 -9.19 3.48
C ASN A 209 5.61 -10.61 3.19
N LYS A 210 6.93 -10.80 3.36
CA LYS A 210 7.57 -12.12 3.40
C LYS A 210 7.97 -12.45 4.82
N TYR A 211 7.75 -13.70 5.20
CA TYR A 211 7.96 -14.22 6.54
C TYR A 211 9.18 -15.15 6.51
N TYR A 212 10.11 -14.93 7.43
CA TYR A 212 11.31 -15.72 7.61
C TYR A 212 11.41 -16.15 9.07
N ASP A 213 11.43 -17.45 9.33
CA ASP A 213 11.59 -17.93 10.69
C ASP A 213 12.98 -17.57 11.22
N ILE A 214 13.03 -17.01 12.43
CA ILE A 214 14.29 -16.78 13.13
C ILE A 214 14.59 -18.07 13.90
N PRO A 215 15.72 -18.76 13.64
CA PRO A 215 16.09 -19.95 14.39
C PRO A 215 16.09 -19.68 15.90
N ASP A 216 15.43 -20.54 16.68
CA ASP A 216 15.24 -20.33 18.14
C ASP A 216 16.60 -20.17 18.86
N ALA A 217 17.65 -20.84 18.38
CA ALA A 217 19.01 -20.71 18.91
C ALA A 217 19.54 -19.24 18.89
N LEU A 218 19.03 -18.39 18.00
CA LEU A 218 19.41 -16.98 17.88
C LEU A 218 18.60 -16.04 18.79
N THR A 219 17.46 -16.49 19.34
CA THR A 219 16.62 -15.71 20.27
C THR A 219 16.73 -16.19 21.72
N VAL A 220 17.36 -17.34 22.00
CA VAL A 220 17.42 -17.92 23.35
C VAL A 220 18.30 -17.11 24.32
N SER A 221 19.40 -16.50 23.87
CA SER A 221 20.30 -15.76 24.76
C SER A 221 20.08 -14.25 24.77
N GLU A 222 19.55 -13.69 23.67
CA GLU A 222 19.55 -12.25 23.40
C GLU A 222 18.14 -11.62 23.46
N ASN A 223 18.10 -10.33 23.78
CA ASN A 223 16.90 -9.49 23.64
C ASN A 223 16.89 -8.69 22.33
N TYR A 224 17.99 -8.74 21.58
CA TYR A 224 18.18 -8.07 20.30
C TYR A 224 18.89 -9.02 19.34
N ILE A 225 18.59 -8.88 18.06
CA ILE A 225 19.31 -9.56 16.98
C ILE A 225 19.75 -8.54 15.94
N ASN A 226 20.93 -8.74 15.37
CA ASN A 226 21.38 -7.96 14.24
C ASN A 226 20.86 -8.60 12.95
N ILE A 227 20.03 -7.87 12.22
CA ILE A 227 19.54 -8.26 10.89
C ILE A 227 20.44 -7.63 9.85
N LYS A 228 20.92 -8.41 8.88
CA LYS A 228 21.80 -7.93 7.81
C LYS A 228 21.36 -8.45 6.45
N PHE A 229 21.34 -7.54 5.48
CA PHE A 229 21.03 -7.85 4.08
C PHE A 229 22.28 -7.72 3.22
N VAL A 230 22.62 -8.80 2.51
CA VAL A 230 23.85 -8.89 1.73
C VAL A 230 23.54 -9.31 0.29
N PRO A 231 23.74 -8.44 -0.71
CA PRO A 231 23.53 -8.79 -2.11
C PRO A 231 24.50 -9.88 -2.58
N HIS A 232 24.00 -10.78 -3.44
CA HIS A 232 24.85 -11.68 -4.20
C HIS A 232 25.71 -10.91 -5.21
N ILE A 233 26.74 -11.55 -5.76
CA ILE A 233 27.66 -10.92 -6.71
C ILE A 233 26.89 -10.42 -7.94
N GLY A 234 26.94 -9.11 -8.20
CA GLY A 234 26.23 -8.47 -9.31
C GLY A 234 24.79 -8.05 -8.99
N HIS A 235 24.26 -8.45 -7.83
CA HIS A 235 22.91 -8.12 -7.37
C HIS A 235 22.87 -6.91 -6.43
N ARG A 236 21.66 -6.44 -6.12
CA ARG A 236 21.36 -5.46 -5.06
C ARG A 236 20.46 -6.10 -4.00
N ALA A 237 20.51 -5.59 -2.76
CA ALA A 237 19.60 -6.01 -1.70
C ALA A 237 18.53 -4.95 -1.48
N GLY A 238 17.26 -5.34 -1.55
CA GLY A 238 16.11 -4.43 -1.51
C GLY A 238 15.69 -3.89 -2.89
N PRO A 239 14.71 -2.97 -2.93
CA PRO A 239 14.27 -2.11 -1.81
C PRO A 239 13.53 -2.83 -0.69
N ILE A 240 13.78 -2.41 0.55
CA ILE A 240 13.10 -2.90 1.77
C ILE A 240 12.31 -1.77 2.39
N PHE A 241 11.00 -1.96 2.52
CA PHE A 241 10.06 -0.90 2.92
C PHE A 241 9.70 -0.93 4.40
N SER A 242 9.67 -2.10 5.02
CA SER A 242 9.53 -2.22 6.48
C SER A 242 10.02 -3.57 6.96
N VAL A 243 10.36 -3.64 8.25
CA VAL A 243 10.82 -4.86 8.91
C VAL A 243 10.14 -4.98 10.27
N ARG A 244 9.64 -6.17 10.60
CA ARG A 244 8.96 -6.47 11.87
C ARG A 244 9.53 -7.74 12.48
N THR A 245 9.55 -7.80 13.80
CA THR A 245 9.63 -9.07 14.52
C THR A 245 8.25 -9.42 15.09
N LEU A 246 7.80 -10.64 14.86
CA LEU A 246 6.54 -11.18 15.37
C LEU A 246 6.81 -12.36 16.28
N LYS A 247 5.92 -12.60 17.24
CA LYS A 247 5.84 -13.92 17.90
C LYS A 247 5.30 -14.95 16.92
N ARG A 248 5.89 -16.14 16.94
CA ARG A 248 5.37 -17.32 16.23
C ARG A 248 4.29 -18.02 17.05
#